data_AF-A0AAN9F045-F1
#
_entry.id   AF-A0AAN9F045-F1
#
_cell.length_a   1.000
_cell.length_b   1.000
_cell.length_c   1.000
_cell.angle_alpha   90.00
_cell.angle_beta   90.00
_cell.angle_gamma   90.00
#
_symmetry.space_group_name_H-M   'P 1'
#
loop_
_entity.id
_entity.type
_entity.pdbx_description
1 polymer ?
#
loop_
_entity_poly.entity_id
_entity_poly.type
_entity_poly.pdbx_seq_one_letter_code
_entity_poly.pdbx_strand_id
1 'polypeptide(L)'
;MGRDISLVTIQILGDEEQEAIVNSYLVMLYSEAKLFDKLDHSCSSTLSCSICLADYKDSEWLRLLPDCGHFFHKECVDIWLRLNMSCPICRNSPFPTPLKLLPWLQEESERQ
;
A
#
# COMPACT_ATOMS: atom_id res chain seq x y z
N MET A 1 22.40 30.41 -8.91
CA MET A 1 21.93 29.38 -7.96
C MET A 1 20.77 28.62 -8.60
N GLY A 2 21.04 27.88 -9.67
CA GLY A 2 20.06 27.00 -10.29
C GLY A 2 19.99 25.73 -9.44
N ARG A 3 18.78 25.32 -9.04
CA ARG A 3 18.60 24.01 -8.41
C ARG A 3 18.71 22.99 -9.53
N ASP A 4 19.76 22.20 -9.46
CA ASP A 4 20.05 21.09 -10.35
C ASP A 4 18.96 20.02 -10.16
N ILE A 5 18.06 19.87 -11.14
CA ILE A 5 16.98 18.87 -11.17
C ILE A 5 17.55 17.60 -11.81
N SER A 6 18.67 17.12 -11.28
CA SER A 6 19.26 15.87 -11.70
C SER A 6 18.91 14.80 -10.67
N LEU A 7 18.15 13.81 -11.13
CA LEU A 7 18.11 12.45 -10.58
C LEU A 7 17.21 12.22 -9.36
N VAL A 8 15.91 12.52 -9.51
CA VAL A 8 14.92 11.61 -8.92
C VAL A 8 14.95 10.35 -9.79
N THR A 9 15.76 9.37 -9.38
CA THR A 9 15.83 8.03 -9.97
C THR A 9 14.51 7.28 -9.70
N ILE A 10 13.44 7.72 -10.34
CA ILE A 10 12.27 6.87 -10.53
C ILE A 10 12.40 6.40 -11.97
N GLN A 11 12.95 5.18 -12.10
CA GLN A 11 12.83 4.39 -13.30
C GLN A 11 11.39 4.52 -13.80
N ILE A 12 11.27 5.00 -15.03
CA ILE A 12 10.04 4.96 -15.82
C ILE A 12 9.71 3.47 -15.97
N LEU A 13 9.03 2.90 -14.99
CA LEU A 13 8.17 1.77 -15.27
C LEU A 13 7.12 2.34 -16.21
N GLY A 14 6.89 1.68 -17.34
CA GLY A 14 5.83 2.11 -18.25
C GLY A 14 4.51 2.17 -17.46
N ASP A 15 3.62 3.08 -17.83
CA ASP A 15 2.32 3.23 -17.17
C ASP A 15 1.58 1.88 -17.02
N GLU A 16 1.79 0.96 -17.97
CA GLU A 16 1.27 -0.41 -17.98
C GLU A 16 1.84 -1.30 -16.84
N GLU A 17 3.14 -1.22 -16.56
CA GLU A 17 3.78 -1.98 -15.49
C GLU A 17 3.38 -1.44 -14.12
N GLN A 18 3.29 -0.11 -14.00
CA GLN A 18 2.79 0.54 -12.80
C GLN A 18 1.34 0.15 -12.51
N GLU A 19 0.49 0.11 -13.54
CA GLU A 19 -0.89 -0.36 -13.42
C GLU A 19 -0.97 -1.84 -13.02
N ALA A 20 -0.14 -2.71 -13.61
CA ALA A 20 -0.09 -4.13 -13.24
C ALA A 20 0.28 -4.32 -11.76
N ILE A 21 1.22 -3.54 -11.26
CA ILE A 21 1.64 -3.59 -9.85
C ILE A 21 0.51 -3.13 -8.93
N VAL A 22 -0.12 -1.99 -9.21
CA VAL A 22 -1.27 -1.51 -8.43
C VAL A 22 -2.39 -2.54 -8.44
N ASN A 23 -2.69 -3.14 -9.59
CA ASN A 23 -3.75 -4.14 -9.73
C ASN A 23 -3.41 -5.47 -9.05
N SER A 24 -2.14 -5.76 -8.79
CA SER A 24 -1.72 -6.95 -8.03
C SER A 24 -2.03 -6.87 -6.53
N TYR A 25 -2.26 -5.67 -5.99
CA TYR A 25 -2.52 -5.51 -4.55
C TYR A 25 -3.90 -6.03 -4.18
N LEU A 26 -3.97 -6.56 -2.95
CA LEU A 26 -5.20 -7.11 -2.41
C LEU A 26 -6.29 -6.03 -2.30
N VAL A 27 -7.49 -6.41 -2.71
CA VAL A 27 -8.72 -5.62 -2.61
C VAL A 27 -9.76 -6.44 -1.87
N MET A 28 -10.47 -5.81 -0.93
CA MET A 28 -11.50 -6.48 -0.12
C MET A 28 -12.59 -5.50 0.29
N LEU A 29 -13.78 -6.01 0.63
CA LEU A 29 -14.84 -5.15 1.16
C LEU A 29 -14.52 -4.73 2.60
N TYR A 30 -14.88 -3.51 2.98
CA TYR A 30 -14.70 -3.07 4.36
C TYR A 30 -15.48 -3.94 5.36
N SER A 31 -16.66 -4.42 4.98
CA SER A 31 -17.43 -5.37 5.80
C SER A 31 -16.68 -6.67 6.10
N GLU A 32 -15.82 -7.12 5.19
CA GLU A 32 -14.95 -8.29 5.38
C GLU A 32 -13.70 -7.91 6.19
N ALA A 33 -13.11 -6.75 5.92
CA ALA A 33 -11.92 -6.25 6.62
C ALA A 33 -12.18 -6.06 8.13
N LYS A 34 -13.36 -5.54 8.51
CA LYS A 34 -13.77 -5.38 9.92
C LYS A 34 -13.86 -6.68 10.70
N LEU A 35 -13.95 -7.84 10.03
CA LEU A 35 -13.92 -9.13 10.72
C LEU A 35 -12.52 -9.46 11.22
N PHE A 36 -11.47 -9.02 10.51
CA PHE A 36 -10.07 -9.18 10.90
C PHE A 36 -9.66 -8.18 12.00
N ASP A 37 -10.24 -6.98 12.01
CA ASP A 37 -9.95 -5.92 12.99
C ASP A 37 -10.41 -6.24 14.42
N LYS A 38 -11.34 -7.19 14.60
CA LYS A 38 -11.77 -7.65 15.94
C LYS A 38 -10.67 -8.41 16.72
N LEU A 39 -9.51 -8.63 16.11
CA LEU A 39 -8.40 -9.40 16.68
C LEU A 39 -7.20 -8.55 17.14
N ASP A 40 -7.07 -7.28 16.74
CA ASP A 40 -5.93 -6.43 17.11
C ASP A 40 -6.35 -4.96 17.32
N HIS A 41 -6.13 -4.44 18.53
CA HIS A 41 -6.58 -3.12 18.98
C HIS A 41 -5.61 -1.98 18.63
N SER A 42 -4.73 -2.16 17.65
CA SER A 42 -3.61 -1.25 17.41
C SER A 42 -3.32 -0.96 15.93
N CYS A 43 -4.24 -0.30 15.22
CA CYS A 43 -3.86 0.50 14.06
C CYS A 43 -4.88 1.61 13.77
N SER A 44 -4.45 2.88 13.82
CA SER A 44 -5.33 4.06 13.65
C SER A 44 -5.88 4.27 12.22
N SER A 45 -5.61 3.37 11.27
CA SER A 45 -6.06 3.50 9.87
C SER A 45 -7.27 2.62 9.51
N THR A 46 -7.91 1.97 10.49
CA THR A 46 -8.88 0.90 10.21
C THR A 46 -10.28 1.42 9.88
N LEU A 47 -10.62 2.67 10.22
CA LEU A 47 -12.00 3.16 10.13
C LEU A 47 -12.27 4.21 9.05
N SER A 48 -11.24 4.90 8.55
CA SER A 48 -11.39 6.00 7.60
C SER A 48 -10.25 6.08 6.59
N CYS A 49 -10.52 6.56 5.39
CA CYS A 49 -9.51 6.79 4.36
C CYS A 49 -8.74 8.09 4.63
N SER A 50 -7.41 8.03 4.76
CA SER A 50 -6.60 9.24 4.97
C SER A 50 -6.37 10.09 3.70
N ILE A 51 -6.82 9.62 2.53
CA ILE A 51 -6.76 10.39 1.28
C ILE A 51 -7.98 11.31 1.15
N CYS A 52 -9.19 10.77 1.29
CA CYS A 52 -10.43 11.52 1.14
C CYS A 52 -11.05 11.97 2.48
N LEU A 53 -10.49 11.51 3.60
CA LEU A 53 -10.94 11.79 4.98
C LEU A 53 -12.36 11.29 5.29
N ALA A 54 -12.91 10.40 4.47
CA ALA A 54 -14.22 9.80 4.70
C ALA A 54 -14.10 8.46 5.44
N ASP A 55 -15.07 8.20 6.32
CA ASP A 55 -15.24 6.90 6.96
C ASP A 55 -15.57 5.83 5.92
N TYR A 56 -15.07 4.62 6.17
CA TYR A 56 -15.36 3.47 5.32
C TYR A 56 -16.80 2.97 5.53
N LYS A 57 -17.45 2.55 4.44
CA LYS A 57 -18.77 1.91 4.45
C LYS A 57 -18.66 0.44 4.08
N ASP A 58 -19.56 -0.38 4.60
CA ASP A 58 -19.53 -1.85 4.46
C ASP A 58 -19.47 -2.33 3.00
N SER A 59 -20.04 -1.57 2.09
CA SER A 59 -20.10 -1.83 0.64
C SER A 59 -18.93 -1.27 -0.16
N GLU A 60 -17.96 -0.61 0.49
CA GLU A 60 -16.83 0.01 -0.18
C GLU A 60 -15.63 -0.94 -0.26
N TRP A 61 -14.94 -0.89 -1.41
CA TRP A 61 -13.75 -1.68 -1.67
C TRP A 61 -12.51 -0.95 -1.18
N LEU A 62 -11.74 -1.62 -0.36
CA LEU A 62 -10.48 -1.12 0.17
C LEU A 62 -9.32 -1.85 -0.49
N ARG A 63 -8.25 -1.11 -0.79
CA ARG A 63 -6.98 -1.69 -1.22
C ARG A 63 -5.99 -1.68 -0.07
N LEU A 64 -5.35 -2.82 0.13
CA LEU A 64 -4.31 -3.04 1.13
C LEU A 64 -2.93 -2.91 0.50
N LEU A 65 -2.06 -2.08 1.07
CA LEU A 65 -0.66 -2.02 0.64
C LEU A 65 0.13 -3.15 1.34
N PRO A 66 0.72 -4.10 0.59
CA PRO A 66 1.25 -5.35 1.15
C PRO A 66 2.39 -5.14 2.15
N ASP A 67 3.25 -4.15 1.92
CA ASP A 67 4.43 -3.94 2.76
C ASP A 67 4.12 -3.23 4.09
N CYS A 68 3.06 -2.44 4.17
CA CYS A 68 2.78 -1.61 5.36
C CYS A 68 1.42 -1.88 6.00
N GLY A 69 0.54 -2.64 5.35
CA GLY A 69 -0.75 -3.01 5.92
C GLY A 69 -1.78 -1.87 5.94
N HIS A 70 -1.48 -0.70 5.34
CA HIS A 70 -2.42 0.41 5.33
C HIS A 70 -3.53 0.22 4.31
N PHE A 71 -4.76 0.55 4.74
CA PHE A 71 -5.97 0.53 3.92
C PHE A 71 -6.34 1.91 3.40
N PHE A 72 -6.92 1.93 2.21
CA PHE A 72 -7.50 3.11 1.57
C PHE A 72 -8.67 2.67 0.69
N HIS A 73 -9.60 3.57 0.35
CA HIS A 73 -10.50 3.30 -0.77
C HIS A 73 -9.70 2.96 -2.02
N LYS A 74 -10.12 1.91 -2.73
CA LYS A 74 -9.46 1.43 -3.94
C LYS A 74 -9.24 2.58 -4.92
N GLU A 75 -10.28 3.36 -5.19
CA GLU A 75 -10.25 4.46 -6.17
C GLU A 75 -9.28 5.56 -5.72
N CYS A 76 -9.28 5.90 -4.42
CA CYS A 76 -8.42 6.95 -3.88
C CYS A 76 -6.94 6.59 -4.01
N VAL A 77 -6.57 5.36 -3.63
CA VAL A 77 -5.16 4.97 -3.65
C VAL A 77 -4.69 4.58 -5.06
N ASP A 78 -5.56 4.10 -5.94
CA ASP A 78 -5.22 3.87 -7.35
C ASP A 78 -4.83 5.20 -8.03
N ILE A 79 -5.58 6.28 -7.79
CA ILE A 79 -5.22 7.63 -8.28
C ILE A 79 -3.89 8.09 -7.68
N TRP A 80 -3.71 7.92 -6.37
CA TRP A 80 -2.48 8.31 -5.70
C TRP A 80 -1.26 7.58 -6.27
N LEU A 81 -1.33 6.25 -6.41
CA LEU A 81 -0.22 5.41 -6.84
C LEU A 81 0.16 5.65 -8.30
N ARG A 82 -0.76 6.08 -9.16
CA ARG A 82 -0.44 6.55 -10.52
C ARG A 82 0.50 7.75 -10.54
N LEU A 83 0.42 8.62 -9.53
CA LEU A 83 1.22 9.84 -9.44
C LEU A 83 2.42 9.69 -8.51
N ASN A 84 2.25 8.90 -7.45
CA ASN A 84 3.18 8.76 -6.35
C ASN A 84 3.23 7.28 -5.96
N MET A 85 4.23 6.56 -6.48
CA MET A 85 4.50 5.17 -6.11
C MET A 85 5.04 5.09 -4.68
N SER A 86 4.19 5.36 -3.68
CA SER A 86 4.49 5.26 -2.24
C SER A 86 3.20 5.30 -1.40
N CYS A 87 3.24 4.71 -0.20
CA CYS A 87 2.14 4.78 0.76
C CYS A 87 1.88 6.24 1.23
N PRO A 88 0.63 6.74 1.18
CA PRO A 88 0.28 8.07 1.69
C PRO A 88 0.59 8.30 3.18
N ILE A 89 0.62 7.23 3.98
CA ILE A 89 0.83 7.30 5.44
C ILE A 89 2.31 7.21 5.78
N CYS A 90 2.96 6.10 5.42
CA CYS A 90 4.34 5.81 5.87
C CYS A 90 5.41 6.01 4.80
N ARG A 91 5.02 6.36 3.57
CA ARG A 91 5.93 6.55 2.42
C ARG A 91 6.72 5.30 2.01
N ASN A 92 6.36 4.12 2.51
CA ASN A 92 6.93 2.87 2.01
C ASN A 92 6.69 2.73 0.51
N SER A 93 7.70 2.18 -0.17
CA SER A 93 7.61 1.78 -1.56
C SER A 93 6.44 0.81 -1.77
N PRO A 94 5.70 0.93 -2.88
CA PRO A 94 4.55 0.09 -3.16
C PRO A 94 5.04 -1.24 -3.79
N PHE A 95 6.26 -1.31 -4.31
CA PHE A 95 6.85 -2.58 -4.75
C PHE A 95 6.86 -3.55 -3.57
N PRO A 96 6.11 -4.67 -3.65
CA PRO A 96 6.12 -5.64 -2.58
C PRO A 96 7.56 -6.11 -2.42
N THR A 97 8.12 -5.93 -1.22
CA THR A 97 9.45 -6.45 -0.95
C THR A 97 9.35 -7.97 -1.08
N PRO A 98 10.15 -8.63 -1.95
CA PRO A 98 10.09 -10.09 -2.12
C PRO A 98 10.19 -10.86 -0.79
N LEU A 99 10.84 -10.25 0.20
CA LEU A 99 11.05 -10.78 1.54
C LEU A 99 9.79 -10.84 2.43
N LYS A 100 8.69 -10.14 2.10
CA LYS A 100 7.45 -10.19 2.91
C LYS A 100 6.46 -11.27 2.46
N LEU A 101 6.69 -11.87 1.30
CA LEU A 101 5.85 -12.95 0.77
C LEU A 101 6.35 -14.35 1.14
N LEU A 102 7.50 -14.46 1.83
CA LEU A 102 8.08 -15.73 2.25
C LEU A 102 8.47 -15.68 3.73
N PRO A 103 7.56 -16.04 4.65
CA PRO A 103 7.84 -16.17 6.09
C PRO A 103 8.95 -17.18 6.47
N TRP A 104 9.67 -17.77 5.51
CA TRP A 104 10.67 -18.82 5.71
C TRP A 104 12.08 -18.44 5.23
N LEU A 105 12.29 -17.26 4.62
CA LEU A 105 13.62 -16.84 4.13
C LEU A 105 14.40 -15.96 5.11
N GLN A 106 13.80 -15.59 6.24
CA GLN A 106 14.45 -14.72 7.22
C GLN A 106 15.24 -15.51 8.28
N GLU A 107 14.77 -16.72 8.65
CA GLU A 107 15.43 -17.58 9.65
C GLU A 107 16.77 -18.18 9.18
N GLU A 108 17.06 -18.21 7.88
CA GLU A 108 18.31 -18.78 7.36
C GLU A 108 19.50 -17.78 7.40
N SER A 109 19.22 -16.48 7.60
CA SER A 109 20.26 -15.43 7.60
C SER A 109 20.86 -15.11 8.98
N GLU A 110 20.22 -15.56 10.07
CA GLU A 110 20.72 -15.41 11.44
C GLU A 110 21.38 -16.70 11.99
N ARG A 111 21.49 -17.74 11.16
CA ARG A 111 22.29 -18.96 11.44
C ARG A 111 23.68 -18.89 10.79
N GLN A 112 24.37 -17.78 10.99
CA GLN A 112 25.83 -17.69 10.83
C GLN A 112 26.48 -17.25 12.13
#